data_AF-A0A9D1IPD3-F1
#
_entry.id   AF-A0A9D1IPD3-F1
#
_cell.length_a   1.000
_cell.length_b   1.000
_cell.length_c   1.000
_cell.angle_alpha   90.00
_cell.angle_beta   90.00
_cell.angle_gamma   90.00
#
_symmetry.space_group_name_H-M   'P 1'
#
loop_
_entity.id
_entity.type
_entity.pdbx_description
1 polymer ?
#
loop_
_entity_poly.entity_id
_entity_poly.type
_entity_poly.pdbx_seq_one_letter_code
_entity_poly.pdbx_strand_id
1 'polypeptide(L)' 'MALVTPETKLCDVIIDEPSVIPVINRFDIELGVGDKTIKTICSEKSIDLNFFLLILNAF' A
#
# COMPACT_ATOMS: atom_id res chain seq x y z
N MET A 1 6.37 1.66 15.15
CA MET A 1 6.12 2.51 13.97
C MET A 1 7.24 2.26 12.98
N ALA A 2 7.10 1.21 12.17
CA ALA A 2 7.99 1.02 11.03
C ALA A 2 7.54 2.01 9.95
N LEU A 3 8.45 2.83 9.45
CA LEU A 3 8.17 3.73 8.33
C LEU A 3 7.81 2.87 7.11
N VAL A 4 6.58 2.99 6.62
CA VAL A 4 6.20 2.37 5.36
C VAL A 4 6.92 3.11 4.25
N THR A 5 7.77 2.41 3.52
CA THR A 5 8.57 2.96 2.41
C THR A 5 7.98 2.54 1.07
N PRO A 6 8.27 3.25 -0.03
CA PRO A 6 7.80 2.84 -1.36
C PRO A 6 8.32 1.47 -1.82
N GLU A 7 9.43 1.00 -1.25
CA GLU A 7 10.02 -0.31 -1.51
C GLU A 7 9.41 -1.42 -0.64
N THR A 8 8.65 -1.04 0.39
CA THR A 8 7.93 -1.99 1.22
C THR A 8 6.87 -2.71 0.38
N LYS A 9 6.77 -4.03 0.60
CA LYS A 9 5.73 -4.86 -0.02
C LYS A 9 4.39 -4.52 0.61
N LEU A 10 3.36 -4.29 -0.21
CA LEU A 10 2.04 -3.97 0.31
C LEU A 10 1.48 -5.10 1.19
N CYS A 11 1.79 -6.36 0.84
CA CYS A 11 1.40 -7.52 1.65
C CYS A 11 1.97 -7.49 3.08
N ASP A 12 3.18 -6.99 3.27
CA ASP A 12 3.80 -6.89 4.60
C ASP A 12 3.03 -5.88 5.47
N VAL A 13 2.66 -4.74 4.87
CA VAL A 13 1.83 -3.71 5.53
C VAL A 13 0.43 -4.23 5.87
N ILE A 14 -0.17 -5.04 4.99
CA ILE A 14 -1.49 -5.65 5.24
C ILE A 14 -1.43 -6.65 6.40
N ILE A 15 -0.33 -7.40 6.52
CA ILE A 15 -0.14 -8.39 7.59
C ILE A 15 0.12 -7.69 8.93
N ASP A 16 0.93 -6.64 8.94
CA ASP A 16 1.19 -5.83 10.13
C ASP A 16 -0.07 -5.08 10.57
N GLU A 17 -0.80 -4.52 9.60
CA GLU A 17 -1.96 -3.67 9.86
C GLU A 17 -3.14 -3.94 8.90
N PRO A 18 -3.99 -4.94 9.21
CA PRO A 18 -5.13 -5.30 8.35
C PRO A 18 -6.20 -4.19 8.24
N SER A 19 -6.13 -3.16 9.08
CA SER A 19 -6.99 -1.97 9.01
C SER A 19 -6.79 -1.17 7.71
N VAL A 20 -5.66 -1.32 7.01
CA VAL A 20 -5.42 -0.66 5.71
C VAL A 20 -6.10 -1.38 4.53
N ILE A 21 -6.56 -2.62 4.69
CA ILE A 21 -7.27 -3.40 3.66
C ILE A 21 -8.45 -2.64 3.01
N PRO A 22 -9.41 -2.07 3.77
CA PRO A 22 -10.52 -1.32 3.18
C PRO A 22 -10.07 -0.08 2.40
N VAL A 23 -8.95 0.53 2.79
CA VAL A 23 -8.36 1.67 2.09
C VAL A 23 -7.81 1.20 0.75
N ILE A 24 -6.98 0.17 0.76
CA ILE A 24 -6.37 -0.45 -0.43
C ILE A 24 -7.44 -0.86 -1.45
N ASN A 25 -8.49 -1.54 -0.99
CA ASN A 25 -9.61 -1.96 -1.84
C ASN A 25 -10.36 -0.78 -2.47
N ARG A 26 -10.37 0.39 -1.81
CA ARG A 26 -10.98 1.62 -2.33
C ARG A 26 -10.16 2.28 -3.44
N PHE A 27 -8.85 2.01 -3.49
CA PHE A 27 -7.96 2.44 -4.57
C PHE A 27 -7.93 1.45 -5.75
N ASP A 28 -8.91 0.54 -5.82
CA ASP A 28 -8.98 -0.51 -6.83
C ASP A 28 -7.79 -1.49 -6.75
N ILE A 29 -7.02 -1.48 -5.65
CA ILE A 29 -5.88 -2.38 -5.46
C ILE A 29 -6.39 -3.73 -4.97
N GLU A 30 -6.26 -4.74 -5.83
CA GLU A 30 -6.61 -6.11 -5.48
C GLU A 30 -5.58 -6.69 -4.49
N LEU A 31 -6.05 -7.40 -3.46
CA LEU A 31 -5.18 -8.05 -2.46
C LEU A 31 -4.27 -9.15 -3.06
N GLY A 32 -4.47 -9.51 -4.34
CA GLY A 32 -3.63 -10.42 -5.11
C GLY A 32 -2.33 -9.80 -5.65
N VAL A 33 -1.80 -8.74 -5.04
CA VAL A 33 -0.57 -8.07 -5.50
C VAL A 33 0.72 -8.89 -5.32
N GLY A 34 0.68 -9.98 -4.55
CA GLY A 34 1.82 -10.88 -4.34
C GLY A 34 3.02 -10.14 -3.72
N ASP A 35 4.18 -10.22 -4.37
CA ASP A 35 5.41 -9.55 -3.93
C ASP A 35 5.59 -8.13 -4.49
N LYS A 36 4.54 -7.52 -5.07
CA LYS A 36 4.65 -6.15 -5.60
C LYS A 36 4.86 -5.14 -4.46
N THR A 37 5.76 -4.21 -4.73
CA THR A 37 6.01 -3.06 -3.85
C THR A 37 4.95 -2.00 -4.06
N ILE A 38 4.75 -1.15 -3.05
CA ILE A 38 3.82 -0.02 -3.10
C ILE A 38 4.12 0.86 -4.32
N LYS A 39 5.40 1.11 -4.62
CA LYS A 39 5.82 1.88 -5.78
C LYS A 39 5.31 1.33 -7.10
N THR A 40 5.45 0.02 -7.32
CA THR A 40 4.99 -0.63 -8.56
C THR A 40 3.48 -0.52 -8.70
N ILE A 41 2.73 -0.77 -7.62
CA ILE A 41 1.27 -0.71 -7.62
C ILE A 41 0.79 0.71 -7.90
N CYS A 42 1.38 1.71 -7.23
CA CYS A 42 1.06 3.11 -7.47
C CYS A 42 1.37 3.54 -8.92
N SER A 43 2.50 3.10 -9.50
CA SER A 43 2.81 3.38 -10.90
C SER A 43 1.84 2.71 -11.88
N GLU A 44 1.46 1.45 -11.66
CA GLU A 44 0.52 0.74 -12.54
C GLU A 44 -0.89 1.34 -12.50
N LYS A 45 -1.34 1.76 -11.32
CA LYS A 45 -2.68 2.37 -11.14
C LYS A 45 -2.70 3.89 -11.26
N SER A 46 -1.57 4.51 -11.59
CA SER A 46 -1.41 5.97 -11.66
C SER A 46 -1.85 6.68 -10.36
N ILE A 47 -1.59 6.06 -9.21
CA ILE A 47 -1.85 6.60 -7.87
C ILE A 47 -0.64 7.41 -7.43
N ASP A 48 -0.89 8.55 -6.77
CA ASP A 48 0.19 9.32 -6.17
C ASP A 48 0.83 8.54 -5.00
N LEU A 49 2.11 8.20 -5.19
CA LEU A 49 2.91 7.44 -4.23
C LEU A 49 2.96 8.12 -2.86
N ASN A 50 3.17 9.44 -2.83
CA ASN A 50 3.33 10.17 -1.57
C ASN A 50 2.00 10.22 -0.81
N PHE A 51 0.89 10.43 -1.52
CA PHE A 51 -0.44 10.40 -0.95
C PHE A 51 -0.78 9.03 -0.36
N PHE A 52 -0.47 7.96 -1.10
CA PHE A 52 -0.74 6.60 -0.65
C PHE A 52 0.12 6.23 0.57
N LEU A 53 1.41 6.58 0.56
CA LEU A 53 2.29 6.40 1.72
C LEU A 53 1.84 7.22 2.92
N LEU A 54 1.39 8.46 2.72
CA LEU A 54 0.88 9.31 3.79
C LEU A 54 -0.33 8.66 4.46
N ILE A 55 -1.25 8.12 3.65
CA ILE A 55 -2.40 7.39 4.15
C ILE A 55 -1.95 6.15 4.93
N LEU A 56 -1.07 5.31 4.36
CA LEU A 56 -0.61 4.10 5.04
C LEU A 56 0.17 4.36 6.33
N ASN A 57 0.88 5.48 6.45
CA ASN A 57 1.57 5.86 7.70
C ASN A 57 0.66 6.60 8.70
N ALA A 58 -0.57 6.96 8.31
CA ALA A 58 -1.51 7.70 9.16
C ALA A 58 -2.57 6.80 9.83
N PHE A 59 -2.72 5.56 9.34
CA PHE A 59 -3.45 4.50 10.05
C PHE A 59 -2.51 3.85 11.08
#